data_AF-F4KXP4-F1
#
_entry.id   AF-F4KXP4-F1
#
_cell.length_a   1.000
_cell.length_b   1.000
_cell.length_c   1.000
_cell.angle_alpha   90.00
_cell.angle_beta   90.00
_cell.angle_gamma   90.00
#
_symmetry.space_group_name_H-M   'P 1'
#
loop_
_entity.id
_entity.type
_entity.pdbx_description
1 polymer ?
#
loop_
_entity_poly.entity_id
_entity_poly.type
_entity_poly.pdbx_seq_one_letter_code
_entity_poly.pdbx_strand_id
1 'polypeptide(L)'
;MAKKSILTVQNTNISVLMEKQQDYFSLTDIAKRVNEDNPASIVNNWLRLKDTIEFLGTWEILHNPIFNLLEFEQVKNEAGTNRFSLSVGKWTESTGAVGLKTKAGRHGGGTFVHKDIALAFGIGQPGEFKRSFYQRRISARRTFGEAQ
;
A
#
# COMPACT_ATOMS: atom_id res chain seq x y z
N MET A 1 17.51 4.33 10.07
CA MET A 1 16.62 3.35 10.75
C MET A 1 15.19 3.78 10.49
N ALA A 2 14.31 2.87 10.04
CA ALA A 2 12.90 3.20 9.80
C ALA A 2 12.14 3.31 11.13
N LYS A 3 11.46 4.43 11.38
CA LYS A 3 10.67 4.64 12.60
C LYS A 3 9.34 3.91 12.45
N LYS A 4 9.06 2.94 13.32
CA LYS A 4 7.78 2.23 13.35
C LYS A 4 6.84 2.97 14.30
N SER A 5 5.62 3.24 13.85
CA SER A 5 4.52 3.76 14.67
C SER A 5 3.26 2.92 14.44
N ILE A 6 2.31 3.00 15.35
CA ILE A 6 1.02 2.31 15.25
C ILE A 6 -0.05 3.38 15.12
N LEU A 7 -0.92 3.24 14.12
CA LEU A 7 -2.12 4.04 13.96
C LEU A 7 -3.34 3.17 14.27
N THR A 8 -4.11 3.54 15.29
CA THR A 8 -5.37 2.86 15.59
C THR A 8 -6.49 3.49 14.78
N VAL A 9 -7.13 2.70 13.91
CA VAL A 9 -8.28 3.10 13.11
C VAL A 9 -9.42 2.13 13.39
N GLN A 10 -10.53 2.60 13.97
CA GLN A 10 -11.69 1.77 14.30
C GLN A 10 -11.32 0.45 15.01
N ASN A 11 -10.59 0.55 16.13
CA ASN A 11 -10.06 -0.59 16.91
C ASN A 11 -9.08 -1.52 16.18
N THR A 12 -8.60 -1.13 14.99
CA THR A 12 -7.56 -1.86 14.26
C THR A 12 -6.23 -1.14 14.37
N ASN A 13 -5.21 -1.85 14.83
CA ASN A 13 -3.85 -1.35 14.89
C ASN A 13 -3.17 -1.54 13.54
N ILE A 14 -2.93 -0.44 12.82
CA ILE A 14 -2.23 -0.41 11.55
C ILE A 14 -0.77 -0.04 11.80
N SER A 15 0.15 -0.94 11.46
CA SER A 15 1.57 -0.62 11.50
C SER A 15 1.93 0.40 10.42
N VAL A 16 2.63 1.47 10.79
CA VAL A 16 3.14 2.49 9.88
C VAL A 16 4.67 2.55 9.99
N LEU A 17 5.34 2.46 8.84
CA LEU A 17 6.78 2.61 8.71
C LEU A 17 7.08 3.97 8.09
N MET A 18 7.88 4.77 8.76
CA MET A 18 8.41 6.01 8.20
C MET A 18 9.79 5.75 7.61
N GLU A 19 9.91 5.96 6.30
CA GLU A 19 11.14 5.74 5.54
C GLU A 19 11.34 6.86 4.53
N LYS A 20 12.53 7.49 4.53
CA LYS A 20 12.88 8.59 3.59
C LYS A 20 11.80 9.69 3.51
N GLN A 21 11.23 10.10 4.67
CA GLN A 21 10.14 11.08 4.78
C GLN A 21 8.80 10.67 4.15
N GLN A 22 8.64 9.39 3.79
CA GLN A 22 7.37 8.84 3.33
C GLN A 22 6.80 7.85 4.35
N ASP A 23 5.48 7.86 4.45
CA ASP A 23 4.74 6.96 5.33
C ASP A 23 4.23 5.75 4.54
N TYR A 24 4.61 4.57 5.02
CA TYR A 24 4.19 3.29 4.50
C TYR A 24 3.27 2.58 5.49
N PHE A 25 2.06 2.24 5.07
CA PHE A 25 1.02 1.63 5.89
C PHE A 25 0.96 0.13 5.62
N SER A 26 0.79 -0.67 6.68
CA SER A 26 0.62 -2.12 6.53
C SER A 26 -0.74 -2.44 5.91
N LEU A 27 -0.70 -2.89 4.65
CA LEU A 27 -1.85 -3.37 3.91
C LEU A 27 -2.41 -4.65 4.52
N THR A 28 -1.54 -5.50 5.04
CA THR A 28 -1.92 -6.74 5.73
C THR A 28 -2.67 -6.47 7.03
N ASP A 29 -2.28 -5.45 7.81
CA ASP A 29 -3.03 -5.07 9.01
C ASP A 29 -4.41 -4.51 8.67
N ILE A 30 -4.55 -3.80 7.55
CA ILE A 30 -5.87 -3.35 7.03
C ILE A 30 -6.70 -4.55 6.58
N ALA A 31 -6.10 -5.50 5.86
CA ALA A 31 -6.77 -6.69 5.32
C ALA A 31 -7.26 -7.65 6.41
N LYS A 32 -6.60 -7.72 7.58
CA LYS A 32 -7.04 -8.54 8.72
C LYS A 32 -8.45 -8.23 9.21
N ARG A 33 -8.95 -7.00 8.97
CA ARG A 33 -10.33 -6.63 9.30
C ARG A 33 -11.37 -7.34 8.45
N VAL A 34 -10.98 -7.69 7.22
CA VAL A 34 -11.84 -8.37 6.26
C VAL A 34 -11.71 -9.88 6.42
N ASN A 35 -10.46 -10.36 6.57
CA ASN A 35 -10.17 -11.76 6.80
C ASN A 35 -8.91 -11.88 7.68
N GLU A 36 -9.12 -12.24 8.94
CA GLU A 36 -8.05 -12.38 9.92
C GLU A 36 -7.16 -13.59 9.64
N ASP A 37 -7.75 -14.70 9.16
CA ASP A 37 -7.05 -15.96 8.91
C ASP A 37 -6.13 -15.89 7.69
N ASN A 38 -6.56 -15.19 6.63
CA ASN A 38 -5.79 -15.08 5.39
C ASN A 38 -5.82 -13.67 4.78
N PRO A 39 -5.20 -12.66 5.44
CA PRO A 39 -5.15 -11.29 4.94
C PRO A 39 -4.34 -11.16 3.64
N ALA A 40 -3.39 -12.08 3.41
CA ALA A 40 -2.60 -12.11 2.18
C ALA A 40 -3.47 -12.39 0.94
N SER A 41 -4.52 -13.22 1.07
CA SER A 41 -5.47 -13.46 -0.02
C SER A 41 -6.18 -12.19 -0.48
N ILE A 42 -6.56 -11.31 0.44
CA ILE A 42 -7.24 -10.05 0.13
C ILE A 42 -6.32 -9.14 -0.69
N VAL A 43 -5.04 -9.05 -0.28
CA VAL A 43 -4.02 -8.27 -1.01
C VAL A 43 -3.77 -8.85 -2.40
N ASN A 44 -3.64 -10.17 -2.52
CA ASN A 44 -3.43 -10.83 -3.80
C ASN A 44 -4.63 -10.69 -4.73
N ASN A 45 -5.86 -10.77 -4.21
CA ASN A 45 -7.07 -10.54 -4.99
C ASN A 45 -7.14 -9.10 -5.49
N TRP A 46 -6.77 -8.13 -4.67
CA TRP A 46 -6.69 -6.73 -5.09
C TRP A 46 -5.69 -6.52 -6.23
N LEU A 47 -4.52 -7.17 -6.16
CA LEU A 47 -3.50 -7.15 -7.22
C LEU A 47 -3.90 -7.91 -8.49
N ARG A 48 -4.97 -8.71 -8.49
CA ARG A 48 -5.47 -9.36 -9.72
C ARG A 48 -6.28 -8.42 -10.61
N LEU A 49 -6.85 -7.37 -10.01
CA LEU A 49 -7.73 -6.43 -10.71
C LEU A 49 -6.90 -5.56 -11.67
N LYS A 50 -7.34 -5.47 -12.92
CA LYS A 50 -6.68 -4.66 -13.94
C LYS A 50 -6.61 -3.19 -13.54
N ASP A 51 -7.72 -2.64 -13.03
CA ASP A 51 -7.79 -1.26 -12.55
C ASP A 51 -6.77 -0.98 -11.44
N THR A 52 -6.53 -1.94 -10.55
CA THR A 52 -5.50 -1.83 -9.52
C THR A 52 -4.10 -1.77 -10.13
N ILE A 53 -3.79 -2.67 -11.08
CA ILE A 53 -2.49 -2.70 -11.74
C ILE A 53 -2.23 -1.40 -12.51
N GLU A 54 -3.24 -0.87 -13.21
CA GLU A 54 -3.15 0.40 -13.92
C GLU A 54 -2.94 1.58 -12.97
N PHE A 55 -3.69 1.62 -11.86
CA PHE A 55 -3.52 2.63 -10.82
C PHE A 55 -2.10 2.59 -10.23
N LEU A 56 -1.62 1.40 -9.86
CA LEU A 56 -0.28 1.22 -9.30
C LEU A 56 0.80 1.64 -10.31
N GLY A 57 0.70 1.19 -11.56
CA GLY A 57 1.65 1.57 -12.61
C GLY A 57 1.67 3.08 -12.84
N THR A 58 0.52 3.73 -12.88
CA THR A 58 0.43 5.19 -13.02
C THR A 58 1.10 5.91 -11.85
N TRP A 59 0.86 5.45 -10.63
CA TRP A 59 1.50 6.02 -9.44
C TRP A 59 3.03 5.85 -9.51
N GLU A 60 3.52 4.67 -9.91
CA GLU A 60 4.96 4.42 -10.05
C GLU A 60 5.59 5.29 -11.14
N ILE A 61 4.95 5.43 -12.32
CA ILE A 61 5.43 6.31 -13.40
C ILE A 61 5.65 7.75 -12.90
N LEU A 62 4.76 8.26 -12.05
CA LEU A 62 4.83 9.63 -11.55
C LEU A 62 5.86 9.82 -10.43
N HIS A 63 6.16 8.77 -9.65
CA HIS A 63 6.91 8.88 -8.41
C HIS A 63 8.22 8.08 -8.37
N ASN A 64 8.47 7.23 -9.36
CA ASN A 64 9.57 6.29 -9.39
C ASN A 64 10.34 6.37 -10.73
N PRO A 65 11.48 7.08 -10.79
CA PRO A 65 12.22 7.29 -12.03
C PRO A 65 12.92 6.02 -12.55
N ILE A 66 13.05 4.97 -11.72
CA ILE A 66 13.69 3.70 -12.09
C ILE A 66 12.67 2.59 -12.38
N PHE A 67 11.39 2.94 -12.51
CA PHE A 67 10.32 1.98 -12.75
C PHE A 67 10.44 1.35 -14.14
N ASN A 68 10.37 0.02 -14.20
CA ASN A 68 10.48 -0.74 -15.44
C ASN A 68 9.13 -0.78 -16.16
N LEU A 69 8.95 0.16 -17.10
CA LEU A 69 7.74 0.30 -17.92
C LEU A 69 7.46 -0.93 -18.77
N LEU A 70 8.49 -1.61 -19.27
CA LEU A 70 8.32 -2.76 -20.15
C LEU A 70 7.70 -3.94 -19.40
N GLU A 71 8.23 -4.26 -18.22
CA GLU A 71 7.68 -5.30 -17.35
C GLU A 71 6.28 -4.94 -16.87
N PHE A 72 6.05 -3.67 -16.56
CA PHE A 72 4.71 -3.18 -16.23
C PHE A 72 3.69 -3.44 -17.35
N GLU A 73 4.02 -3.10 -18.60
CA GLU A 73 3.12 -3.31 -19.74
C GLU A 73 2.77 -4.80 -19.92
N GLN A 74 3.73 -5.70 -19.73
CA GLN A 74 3.48 -7.15 -19.76
C GLN A 74 2.49 -7.56 -18.66
N VAL A 75 2.74 -7.15 -17.41
CA VAL A 75 1.87 -7.46 -16.27
C VAL A 75 0.45 -6.87 -16.48
N LYS A 76 0.34 -5.65 -16.99
CA LYS A 76 -0.93 -4.98 -17.28
C LYS A 76 -1.75 -5.72 -18.33
N ASN A 77 -1.09 -6.27 -19.36
CA ASN A 77 -1.76 -7.02 -20.43
C ASN A 77 -2.30 -8.37 -19.94
N GLU A 78 -1.66 -9.00 -18.96
CA GLU A 78 -2.12 -10.25 -18.36
C GLU A 78 -3.16 -10.05 -17.24
N ALA A 79 -3.18 -8.85 -16.63
CA ALA A 79 -4.04 -8.53 -15.51
C ALA A 79 -5.54 -8.65 -15.85
N GLY A 80 -6.33 -9.13 -14.89
CA GLY A 80 -7.77 -9.37 -15.07
C GLY A 80 -8.14 -10.68 -15.78
N THR A 81 -7.17 -11.43 -16.31
CA THR A 81 -7.46 -12.78 -16.83
C THR A 81 -7.64 -13.80 -15.68
N ASN A 82 -8.46 -14.84 -15.89
CA ASN A 82 -8.70 -15.85 -14.84
C ASN A 82 -7.44 -16.57 -14.37
N ARG A 83 -6.42 -16.67 -15.23
CA ARG A 83 -5.14 -17.33 -14.92
C ARG A 83 -4.13 -16.39 -14.27
N PHE A 84 -4.41 -15.09 -14.24
CA PHE A 84 -3.48 -14.11 -13.71
C PHE A 84 -3.33 -14.26 -12.20
N SER A 85 -2.07 -14.31 -11.76
CA SER A 85 -1.72 -14.32 -10.36
C SER A 85 -0.41 -13.58 -10.17
N LEU A 86 -0.44 -12.53 -9.35
CA LEU A 86 0.71 -11.69 -9.06
C LEU A 86 0.83 -11.52 -7.54
N SER A 87 2.03 -11.77 -7.02
CA SER A 87 2.35 -11.43 -5.63
C SER A 87 3.00 -10.05 -5.57
N VAL A 88 2.88 -9.39 -4.42
CA VAL A 88 3.54 -8.10 -4.19
C VAL A 88 5.06 -8.20 -4.39
N GLY A 89 5.68 -9.28 -3.92
CA GLY A 89 7.12 -9.51 -4.09
C GLY A 89 7.50 -9.58 -5.57
N LYS A 90 6.77 -10.38 -6.36
CA LYS A 90 7.00 -10.50 -7.80
C LYS A 90 6.82 -9.16 -8.51
N TRP A 91 5.78 -8.39 -8.16
CA TRP A 91 5.57 -7.04 -8.70
C TRP A 91 6.76 -6.12 -8.41
N THR A 92 7.23 -6.06 -7.17
CA THR A 92 8.35 -5.20 -6.78
C THR A 92 9.67 -5.62 -7.43
N GLU A 93 9.90 -6.93 -7.56
CA GLU A 93 11.12 -7.47 -8.16
C GLU A 93 11.17 -7.26 -9.68
N SER A 94 10.05 -7.49 -10.39
CA SER A 94 10.03 -7.35 -11.86
C SER A 94 9.99 -5.89 -12.31
N THR A 95 9.22 -5.04 -11.62
CA THR A 95 9.00 -3.65 -12.05
C THR A 95 9.90 -2.63 -11.37
N GLY A 96 10.59 -3.01 -10.28
CA GLY A 96 11.34 -2.04 -9.46
C GLY A 96 10.43 -1.06 -8.70
N ALA A 97 9.15 -1.43 -8.49
CA ALA A 97 8.18 -0.61 -7.78
C ALA A 97 8.62 -0.23 -6.36
N VAL A 98 8.36 1.01 -5.96
CA VAL A 98 8.71 1.56 -4.62
C VAL A 98 7.49 1.88 -3.77
N GLY A 99 6.32 1.96 -4.37
CA GLY A 99 5.04 2.24 -3.74
C GLY A 99 4.51 1.05 -2.94
N LEU A 100 4.87 -0.17 -3.32
CA LEU A 100 4.66 -1.39 -2.55
C LEU A 100 5.98 -1.92 -2.03
N LYS A 101 5.97 -2.49 -0.83
CA LYS A 101 7.12 -3.16 -0.24
C LYS A 101 6.65 -4.38 0.53
N THR A 102 7.41 -5.46 0.43
CA THR A 102 7.28 -6.60 1.34
C THR A 102 8.34 -6.47 2.42
N LYS A 103 7.97 -6.81 3.65
CA LYS A 103 8.93 -6.98 4.74
C LYS A 103 8.82 -8.41 5.23
N ALA A 104 9.95 -9.11 5.32
CA ALA A 104 10.04 -10.41 5.96
C ALA A 104 10.24 -10.25 7.48
N GLY A 105 9.52 -11.03 8.29
CA GLY A 105 9.75 -11.06 9.74
C GLY A 105 8.60 -11.64 10.59
N ARG A 106 8.95 -12.33 11.67
CA ARG A 106 8.03 -13.04 12.59
C ARG A 106 7.05 -12.12 13.34
N HIS A 107 7.41 -10.85 13.57
CA HIS A 107 6.60 -9.87 14.34
C HIS A 107 6.42 -8.51 13.62
N GLY A 108 6.43 -8.53 12.30
CA GLY A 108 6.25 -7.32 11.48
C GLY A 108 6.38 -7.56 9.98
N GLY A 109 6.26 -8.82 9.58
CA GLY A 109 6.19 -9.19 8.18
C GLY A 109 4.83 -8.86 7.60
N GLY A 110 4.82 -8.50 6.32
CA GLY A 110 3.60 -8.09 5.64
C GLY A 110 3.88 -7.18 4.46
N THR A 111 2.79 -6.79 3.81
CA THR A 111 2.81 -5.83 2.70
C THR A 111 2.63 -4.44 3.24
N PHE A 112 3.53 -3.55 2.88
CA PHE A 112 3.48 -2.13 3.22
C PHE A 112 3.33 -1.32 1.93
N VAL A 113 2.49 -0.29 1.97
CA VAL A 113 2.23 0.55 0.80
C VAL A 113 2.32 2.02 1.14
N HIS A 114 2.71 2.83 0.17
CA HIS A 114 2.70 4.28 0.30
C HIS A 114 1.31 4.79 0.68
N LYS A 115 1.24 5.90 1.44
CA LYS A 115 -0.01 6.47 1.96
C LYS A 115 -1.12 6.66 0.90
N ASP A 116 -0.76 7.07 -0.32
CA ASP A 116 -1.75 7.33 -1.39
C ASP A 116 -2.32 6.01 -1.94
N ILE A 117 -1.48 4.97 -1.99
CA ILE A 117 -1.89 3.62 -2.36
C ILE A 117 -2.71 2.98 -1.24
N ALA A 118 -2.33 3.20 0.03
CA ALA A 118 -3.10 2.75 1.19
C ALA A 118 -4.52 3.33 1.17
N LEU A 119 -4.66 4.60 0.79
CA LEU A 119 -5.93 5.26 0.58
C LEU A 119 -6.74 4.61 -0.53
N ALA A 120 -6.14 4.33 -1.68
CA ALA A 120 -6.82 3.63 -2.79
C ALA A 120 -7.34 2.25 -2.38
N PHE A 121 -6.55 1.47 -1.64
CA PHE A 121 -6.97 0.19 -1.08
C PHE A 121 -8.13 0.35 -0.09
N GLY A 122 -8.03 1.34 0.81
CA GLY A 122 -9.04 1.65 1.81
C GLY A 122 -10.32 2.30 1.25
N ILE A 123 -10.29 2.85 0.04
CA ILE A 123 -11.46 3.47 -0.61
C ILE A 123 -12.54 2.43 -0.93
N GLY A 124 -12.18 1.15 -1.07
CA GLY A 124 -13.12 0.02 -1.18
C GLY A 124 -13.67 -0.47 0.16
N GLN A 125 -13.31 0.16 1.29
CA GLN A 125 -13.76 -0.16 2.64
C GLN A 125 -14.68 0.98 3.18
N PRO A 126 -15.49 0.76 4.25
CA PRO A 126 -16.50 1.71 4.71
C PRO A 126 -15.98 3.15 4.89
N GLY A 127 -16.84 4.15 4.61
CA GLY A 127 -16.47 5.58 4.47
C GLY A 127 -15.72 6.24 5.64
N GLU A 128 -15.76 5.64 6.83
CA GLU A 128 -15.01 6.11 8.01
C GLU A 128 -13.49 5.91 7.91
N PHE A 129 -13.02 4.92 7.14
CA PHE A 129 -11.58 4.69 6.92
C PHE A 129 -10.92 5.88 6.20
N LYS A 130 -11.63 6.44 5.19
CA LYS A 130 -11.19 7.65 4.49
C LYS A 130 -10.94 8.80 5.48
N ARG A 131 -11.82 8.97 6.47
CA ARG A 131 -11.76 10.08 7.45
C ARG A 131 -10.49 10.03 8.31
N SER A 132 -10.08 8.85 8.77
CA SER A 132 -8.88 8.71 9.62
C SER A 132 -7.59 9.09 8.89
N PHE A 133 -7.44 8.68 7.62
CA PHE A 133 -6.31 9.07 6.80
C PHE A 133 -6.29 10.58 6.51
N TYR A 134 -7.44 11.19 6.24
CA TYR A 134 -7.55 12.65 6.09
C TYR A 134 -7.15 13.39 7.36
N GLN A 135 -7.58 12.92 8.53
CA GLN A 135 -7.22 13.52 9.82
C GLN A 135 -5.71 13.46 10.08
N ARG A 136 -5.04 12.33 9.80
CA ARG A 136 -3.57 12.22 9.90
C ARG A 136 -2.85 13.24 9.01
N ARG A 137 -3.37 13.50 7.80
CA ARG A 137 -2.80 14.50 6.86
C ARG A 137 -2.92 15.93 7.39
N ILE A 138 -4.01 16.25 8.11
CA ILE A 138 -4.22 17.56 8.74
C ILE A 138 -3.31 17.71 9.96
N SER A 139 -3.19 16.69 10.80
CA SER A 139 -2.33 16.71 11.98
C SER A 139 -0.84 16.84 11.62
N ALA A 140 -0.39 16.18 10.54
CA ALA A 140 0.98 16.29 10.03
C ALA A 140 1.30 17.65 9.40
N ARG A 141 0.28 18.39 8.92
CA ARG A 141 0.45 19.77 8.43
C ARG A 141 0.47 20.80 9.55
N ARG A 142 -0.25 20.58 10.64
CA ARG A 142 -0.27 21.51 11.80
C ARG A 142 1.08 21.60 12.51
N THR A 143 1.88 20.54 12.52
CA THR A 143 3.23 20.57 13.12
C THR A 143 4.27 21.37 12.33
N PHE A 144 3.92 21.88 11.14
CA PHE A 144 4.78 22.75 10.33
C PHE A 144 4.28 24.21 10.25
N GLY A 145 3.24 24.57 11.01
CA GLY A 145 2.62 25.91 10.98
C GLY A 145 2.69 26.71 12.29
N GLU A 146 3.28 26.18 13.36
CA GLU A 146 3.41 26.86 14.66
C GLU A 146 4.88 27.02 15.06
N ALA A 147 5.65 27.66 14.18
CA ALA A 147 6.98 28.15 14.49
C ALA A 147 7.21 29.51 13.83
N GLN A 148 6.36 30.50 14.16
CA GLN A 148 6.64 31.94 14.14
C GLN A 148 5.77 32.63 15.19
#